data_AF-A0ABD4KGH9-F1
#
_entry.id   AF-A0ABD4KGH9-F1
#
_cell.length_a   1.000
_cell.length_b   1.000
_cell.length_c   1.000
_cell.angle_alpha   90.00
_cell.angle_beta   90.00
_cell.angle_gamma   90.00
#
_symmetry.space_group_name_H-M   'P 1'
#
loop_
_entity.id
_entity.type
_entity.pdbx_description
1 polymer ?
#
loop_
_entity_poly.entity_id
_entity_poly.type
_entity_poly.pdbx_seq_one_letter_code
_entity_poly.pdbx_strand_id
1 'polypeptide(L)'
;MLRRYLAPVLLATTILAGCQAPPQGKFTPEQIAAMKSYGFNETNGDWSLGLSAKILFGKNEYQLRPESEQQIQTMATRLAATGLVHARMDGHTDNYGEESYNQSLSLKRANVVADTWAKGANIPRSNLTTQGLGKKYPVASNATAQGRAENRRVAVVISTP
;
A
#
# COMPACT_ATOMS: atom_id res chain seq x y z
N MET A 1 -79.74 3.33 -3.24
CA MET A 1 -78.56 3.41 -2.36
C MET A 1 -78.02 2.00 -2.14
N LEU A 2 -76.96 1.59 -2.85
CA LEU A 2 -76.28 0.31 -2.58
C LEU A 2 -74.78 0.49 -2.85
N ARG A 3 -74.01 0.64 -1.77
CA ARG A 3 -72.57 0.92 -1.78
C ARG A 3 -71.83 -0.43 -1.69
N ARG A 4 -71.29 -0.91 -2.81
CA ARG A 4 -70.41 -2.10 -2.83
C ARG A 4 -69.02 -1.70 -2.34
N TYR A 5 -68.59 -2.27 -1.23
CA TYR A 5 -67.25 -2.12 -0.66
C TYR A 5 -66.24 -2.93 -1.50
N LEU A 6 -65.29 -2.25 -2.15
CA LEU A 6 -64.05 -2.86 -2.65
C LEU A 6 -63.03 -2.84 -1.50
N ALA A 7 -62.61 -4.01 -1.05
CA ALA A 7 -61.45 -4.17 -0.18
C ALA A 7 -60.19 -4.31 -1.06
N PRO A 8 -59.13 -3.51 -0.85
CA PRO A 8 -57.87 -3.75 -1.52
C PRO A 8 -57.08 -4.84 -0.76
N VAL A 9 -56.71 -5.90 -1.47
CA VAL A 9 -55.75 -6.90 -1.01
C VAL A 9 -54.37 -6.25 -1.04
N LEU A 10 -53.84 -5.92 0.13
CA LEU A 10 -52.45 -5.47 0.31
C LEU A 10 -51.52 -6.67 0.11
N LEU A 11 -50.91 -6.75 -1.07
CA LEU A 11 -49.84 -7.69 -1.37
C LEU A 11 -48.55 -7.17 -0.69
N ALA A 12 -48.25 -7.69 0.50
CA ALA A 12 -47.01 -7.39 1.20
C ALA A 12 -45.83 -8.08 0.49
N THR A 13 -45.07 -7.31 -0.30
CA THR A 13 -43.80 -7.76 -0.86
C THR A 13 -42.72 -7.69 0.21
N THR A 14 -42.37 -8.85 0.76
CA THR A 14 -41.18 -9.01 1.60
C THR A 14 -39.93 -8.87 0.73
N ILE A 15 -39.31 -7.69 0.73
CA ILE A 15 -37.95 -7.53 0.19
C ILE A 15 -37.02 -8.20 1.20
N LEU A 16 -36.69 -9.47 0.95
CA LEU A 16 -35.55 -10.14 1.56
C LEU A 16 -34.30 -9.38 1.13
N ALA A 17 -33.84 -8.46 1.97
CA ALA A 17 -32.49 -7.93 1.91
C ALA A 17 -31.54 -9.08 2.25
N GLY A 18 -31.22 -9.91 1.25
CA GLY A 18 -30.16 -10.89 1.36
C GLY A 18 -28.87 -10.15 1.66
N CYS A 19 -28.39 -10.25 2.89
CA CYS A 19 -27.02 -9.90 3.23
C CYS A 19 -26.11 -10.82 2.39
N GLN A 20 -25.65 -10.34 1.24
CA GLN A 20 -24.60 -10.99 0.50
C GLN A 20 -23.38 -11.03 1.42
N ALA A 21 -23.00 -12.23 1.86
CA ALA A 21 -21.74 -12.44 2.55
C ALA A 21 -20.62 -11.83 1.69
N PRO A 22 -19.69 -11.05 2.28
CA PRO A 22 -18.64 -10.43 1.50
C PRO A 22 -17.80 -11.51 0.81
N PRO A 23 -17.23 -11.23 -0.38
CA PRO A 23 -16.42 -12.19 -1.10
C PRO A 23 -15.30 -12.70 -0.20
N GLN A 24 -15.05 -14.00 -0.23
CA GLN A 24 -13.96 -14.68 0.47
C GLN A 24 -12.63 -14.24 -0.12
N GLY A 25 -12.15 -13.07 0.30
CA GLY A 25 -10.85 -12.50 -0.03
C GLY A 25 -10.11 -12.15 1.25
N LYS A 26 -8.79 -12.31 1.21
CA LYS A 26 -7.86 -11.95 2.30
C LYS A 26 -7.95 -10.48 2.75
N PHE A 27 -8.48 -9.61 1.87
CA PHE A 27 -8.73 -8.19 2.10
C PHE A 27 -10.17 -7.85 1.72
N THR A 28 -10.75 -6.85 2.38
CA THR A 28 -12.10 -6.37 2.06
C THR A 28 -12.12 -5.64 0.70
N PRO A 29 -13.27 -5.55 0.01
CA PRO A 29 -13.37 -4.76 -1.22
C PRO A 29 -12.95 -3.29 -1.06
N GLU A 30 -13.21 -2.70 0.11
CA GLU A 30 -12.80 -1.34 0.46
C GLU A 30 -11.27 -1.20 0.54
N GLN A 31 -10.60 -2.14 1.23
CA GLN A 31 -9.14 -2.18 1.31
C GLN A 31 -8.50 -2.32 -0.07
N ILE A 32 -9.05 -3.22 -0.90
CA ILE A 32 -8.58 -3.44 -2.28
C ILE A 32 -8.76 -2.16 -3.12
N ALA A 33 -9.92 -1.51 -3.02
CA ALA A 33 -10.17 -0.26 -3.75
C ALA A 33 -9.20 0.86 -3.33
N ALA A 34 -8.94 0.99 -2.03
CA ALA A 34 -7.99 1.97 -1.50
C ALA A 34 -6.56 1.70 -2.01
N MET A 35 -6.08 0.45 -1.95
CA MET A 35 -4.77 0.06 -2.48
C MET A 35 -4.66 0.34 -3.98
N LYS A 36 -5.68 -0.04 -4.78
CA LYS A 36 -5.70 0.24 -6.22
C LYS A 36 -5.68 1.74 -6.53
N SER A 37 -6.33 2.57 -5.73
CA SER A 37 -6.35 4.04 -5.94
C SER A 37 -4.96 4.68 -5.88
N TYR A 38 -4.02 4.06 -5.15
CA TYR A 38 -2.62 4.48 -5.07
C TYR A 38 -1.69 3.74 -6.04
N GLY A 39 -2.22 2.82 -6.84
CA GLY A 39 -1.45 2.05 -7.82
C GLY A 39 -0.72 0.84 -7.24
N PHE A 40 -1.15 0.31 -6.08
CA PHE A 40 -0.66 -0.99 -5.63
C PHE A 40 -1.07 -2.09 -6.62
N ASN A 41 -0.15 -3.03 -6.85
CA ASN A 41 -0.39 -4.21 -7.67
C ASN A 41 -0.35 -5.46 -6.81
N GLU A 42 -1.27 -6.38 -7.08
CA GLU A 42 -1.31 -7.67 -6.42
C GLU A 42 -0.31 -8.64 -7.07
N THR A 43 0.43 -9.38 -6.26
CA THR A 43 1.30 -10.46 -6.70
C THR A 43 1.27 -11.57 -5.65
N ASN A 44 0.79 -12.75 -6.04
CA ASN A 44 0.70 -13.92 -5.16
C ASN A 44 -0.07 -13.66 -3.84
N GLY A 45 -1.06 -12.76 -3.85
CA GLY A 45 -1.88 -12.40 -2.69
C GLY A 45 -1.30 -11.28 -1.81
N ASP A 46 -0.09 -10.82 -2.10
CA ASP A 46 0.50 -9.63 -1.48
C ASP A 46 0.28 -8.41 -2.39
N TRP A 47 0.06 -7.25 -1.79
CA TRP A 47 -0.10 -5.99 -2.50
C TRP A 47 1.16 -5.14 -2.37
N SER A 48 1.69 -4.64 -3.48
CA SER A 48 2.91 -3.84 -3.45
C SER A 48 2.86 -2.57 -4.30
N LEU A 49 3.52 -1.52 -3.81
CA LEU A 49 3.74 -0.27 -4.52
C LEU A 49 5.21 0.13 -4.43
N GLY A 50 5.86 0.30 -5.57
CA GLY A 50 7.23 0.80 -5.65
C GLY A 50 7.28 2.32 -5.65
N LEU A 51 7.88 2.92 -4.63
CA LEU A 51 8.12 4.36 -4.54
C LEU A 51 9.54 4.69 -5.00
N SER A 52 9.70 5.50 -6.06
CA SER A 52 11.01 5.83 -6.62
C SER A 52 11.88 6.62 -5.65
N ALA A 53 13.12 6.18 -5.43
CA ALA A 53 14.07 6.85 -4.55
C ALA A 53 14.40 8.28 -5.02
N LYS A 54 14.34 8.55 -6.33
CA LYS A 54 14.56 9.90 -6.90
C LYS A 54 13.48 10.88 -6.46
N ILE A 55 12.25 10.39 -6.26
CA ILE A 55 11.13 11.20 -5.80
C ILE A 55 11.25 11.37 -4.29
N LEU A 56 11.48 10.26 -3.58
CA LEU A 56 11.48 10.21 -2.12
C LEU A 56 12.60 11.03 -1.45
N PHE A 57 13.84 10.93 -1.94
CA PHE A 57 15.02 11.36 -1.18
C PHE A 57 15.80 12.50 -1.84
N GLY A 58 16.58 13.22 -1.02
CA GLY A 58 17.68 14.06 -1.49
C GLY A 58 18.80 13.27 -2.18
N LYS A 59 19.73 13.98 -2.84
CA LYS A 59 20.85 13.34 -3.56
C LYS A 59 21.78 12.60 -2.58
N ASN A 60 21.97 11.30 -2.77
CA ASN A 60 22.79 10.42 -1.92
C ASN A 60 22.35 10.33 -0.44
N GLU A 61 21.11 10.70 -0.14
CA GLU A 61 20.60 10.73 1.22
C GLU A 61 19.51 9.68 1.44
N TYR A 62 19.13 9.53 2.71
CA TYR A 62 17.97 8.79 3.17
C TYR A 62 16.93 9.71 3.83
N GLN A 63 17.19 11.02 3.89
CA GLN A 63 16.22 12.01 4.33
C GLN A 63 15.16 12.21 3.25
N LEU A 64 13.89 12.14 3.66
CA LEU A 64 12.76 12.38 2.76
C LEU A 64 12.67 13.87 2.42
N ARG A 65 12.24 14.14 1.20
CA ARG A 65 11.81 15.47 0.78
C ARG A 65 10.48 15.80 1.49
N PRO A 66 10.24 17.06 1.90
CA PRO A 66 9.01 17.42 2.59
C PRO A 66 7.72 17.03 1.83
N GLU A 67 7.71 17.19 0.51
CA GLU A 67 6.54 16.80 -0.30
C GLU A 67 6.31 15.28 -0.30
N SER A 68 7.41 14.50 -0.33
CA SER A 68 7.33 13.04 -0.25
C SER A 68 6.87 12.57 1.13
N GLU A 69 7.30 13.24 2.19
CA GLU A 69 6.84 12.96 3.55
C GLU A 69 5.31 13.15 3.65
N GLN A 70 4.80 14.28 3.16
CA GLN A 70 3.35 14.55 3.16
C GLN A 70 2.56 13.55 2.31
N GLN A 71 3.08 13.16 1.14
CA GLN A 71 2.45 12.15 0.28
C GLN A 71 2.38 10.78 0.95
N ILE A 72 3.47 10.33 1.58
CA ILE A 72 3.50 9.07 2.32
C ILE A 72 2.52 9.12 3.50
N GLN A 73 2.52 10.21 4.29
CA GLN A 73 1.61 10.33 5.43
C GLN A 73 0.14 10.31 5.00
N THR A 74 -0.20 11.01 3.91
CA THR A 74 -1.55 11.01 3.35
C THR A 74 -1.98 9.62 2.90
N MET A 75 -1.11 8.91 2.19
CA MET A 75 -1.35 7.53 1.76
C MET A 75 -1.56 6.60 2.95
N ALA A 76 -0.66 6.67 3.93
CA ALA A 76 -0.72 5.87 5.15
C ALA A 76 -2.01 6.13 5.94
N THR A 77 -2.41 7.40 6.08
CA THR A 77 -3.68 7.78 6.74
C THR A 77 -4.87 7.11 6.07
N ARG A 78 -4.97 7.21 4.73
CA ARG A 78 -6.12 6.66 4.00
C ARG A 78 -6.18 5.15 4.01
N LEU A 79 -5.04 4.47 3.90
CA LEU A 79 -4.99 3.02 3.96
C LEU A 79 -5.31 2.51 5.38
N ALA A 80 -4.78 3.16 6.42
CA ALA A 80 -5.08 2.81 7.81
C ALA A 80 -6.57 2.99 8.15
N ALA A 81 -7.25 3.98 7.57
CA ALA A 81 -8.70 4.17 7.74
C ALA A 81 -9.53 2.97 7.25
N THR A 82 -8.98 2.12 6.36
CA THR A 82 -9.62 0.86 5.91
C THR A 82 -9.26 -0.35 6.78
N GLY A 83 -8.53 -0.14 7.88
CA GLY A 83 -8.05 -1.20 8.77
C GLY A 83 -6.69 -1.79 8.39
N LEU A 84 -6.01 -1.26 7.36
CA LEU A 84 -4.66 -1.71 6.96
C LEU A 84 -3.62 -1.09 7.88
N VAL A 85 -3.37 -1.74 9.01
CA VAL A 85 -2.47 -1.23 10.06
C VAL A 85 -1.13 -1.95 10.12
N HIS A 86 -0.83 -2.86 9.19
CA HIS A 86 0.45 -3.57 9.07
C HIS A 86 0.98 -3.45 7.64
N ALA A 87 2.30 -3.29 7.51
CA ALA A 87 2.98 -3.26 6.21
C ALA A 87 4.47 -3.57 6.37
N ARG A 88 5.12 -3.90 5.27
CA ARG A 88 6.57 -4.07 5.17
C ARG A 88 7.15 -3.08 4.18
N MET A 89 8.28 -2.46 4.52
CA MET A 89 9.00 -1.57 3.61
C MET A 89 10.30 -2.24 3.16
N ASP A 90 10.39 -2.51 1.86
CA ASP A 90 11.53 -3.18 1.25
C ASP A 90 12.37 -2.16 0.47
N GLY A 91 13.57 -1.87 0.95
CA GLY A 91 14.50 -0.95 0.31
C GLY A 91 15.32 -1.63 -0.78
N HIS A 92 15.49 -0.95 -1.92
CA HIS A 92 16.28 -1.45 -3.04
C HIS A 92 17.25 -0.39 -3.60
N THR A 93 18.34 -0.86 -4.19
CA THR A 93 19.31 -0.05 -4.94
C THR A 93 19.43 -0.56 -6.38
N ASP A 94 20.15 0.17 -7.23
CA ASP A 94 20.66 -0.39 -8.47
C ASP A 94 21.93 -1.21 -8.21
N ASN A 95 22.60 -1.65 -9.28
CA ASN A 95 23.81 -2.47 -9.20
C ASN A 95 25.11 -1.71 -8.91
N TYR A 96 25.09 -0.38 -8.78
CA TYR A 96 26.32 0.39 -8.52
C TYR A 96 26.71 0.36 -7.05
N GLY A 97 28.01 0.22 -6.81
CA GLY A 97 28.60 0.24 -5.47
C GLY A 97 28.62 -1.12 -4.75
N GLU A 98 29.30 -1.11 -3.62
CA GLU A 98 29.53 -2.29 -2.78
C GLU A 98 28.21 -2.87 -2.25
N GLU A 99 28.18 -4.20 -2.11
CA GLU A 99 26.98 -4.92 -1.67
C GLU A 99 26.57 -4.52 -0.25
N SER A 100 27.52 -4.51 0.70
CA SER A 100 27.28 -4.13 2.09
C SER A 100 26.79 -2.69 2.23
N TYR A 101 27.34 -1.77 1.43
CA TYR A 101 26.89 -0.39 1.38
C TYR A 101 25.45 -0.28 0.88
N ASN A 102 25.12 -0.95 -0.23
CA ASN A 102 23.77 -0.96 -0.78
C ASN A 102 22.75 -1.59 0.17
N GLN A 103 23.13 -2.65 0.88
CA GLN A 103 22.28 -3.25 1.91
C GLN A 103 22.00 -2.28 3.06
N SER A 104 23.02 -1.59 3.57
CA SER A 104 22.83 -0.60 4.64
C SER A 104 22.00 0.60 4.18
N LEU A 105 22.30 1.16 2.99
CA LEU A 105 21.59 2.31 2.44
C LEU A 105 20.11 2.01 2.21
N SER A 106 19.83 0.85 1.61
CA SER A 106 18.45 0.42 1.34
C SER A 106 17.67 0.20 2.63
N LEU A 107 18.27 -0.40 3.67
CA LEU A 107 17.62 -0.56 4.97
C LEU A 107 17.30 0.80 5.62
N LYS A 108 18.25 1.75 5.61
CA LYS A 108 18.04 3.09 6.16
C LYS A 108 16.87 3.80 5.47
N ARG A 109 16.78 3.70 4.15
CA ARG A 109 15.66 4.25 3.37
C ARG A 109 14.32 3.60 3.71
N ALA A 110 14.30 2.28 3.86
CA ALA A 110 13.11 1.57 4.30
C ALA A 110 12.64 2.02 5.69
N ASN A 111 13.58 2.22 6.63
CA ASN A 111 13.29 2.71 7.98
C ASN A 111 12.63 4.09 7.97
N VAL A 112 13.19 5.05 7.23
CA VAL A 112 12.61 6.40 7.16
C VAL A 112 11.20 6.38 6.58
N VAL A 113 10.97 5.60 5.52
CA VAL A 113 9.61 5.45 4.96
C VAL A 113 8.66 4.81 5.97
N ALA A 114 9.10 3.80 6.71
CA ALA A 114 8.28 3.16 7.76
C ALA A 114 7.95 4.12 8.91
N ASP A 115 8.91 4.94 9.36
CA ASP A 115 8.69 5.92 10.43
C ASP A 115 7.68 7.00 9.98
N THR A 116 7.80 7.48 8.75
CA THR A 116 6.84 8.40 8.15
C THR A 116 5.46 7.76 7.96
N TRP A 117 5.41 6.49 7.54
CA TRP A 117 4.17 5.74 7.40
C TRP A 117 3.46 5.58 8.74
N ALA A 118 4.19 5.19 9.80
CA ALA A 118 3.65 5.04 11.14
C ALA A 118 3.03 6.34 11.66
N LYS A 119 3.70 7.48 11.44
CA LYS A 119 3.19 8.81 11.80
C LYS A 119 1.88 9.13 11.06
N GLY A 120 1.84 8.92 9.74
CA GLY A 120 0.65 9.22 8.94
C GLY A 120 -0.53 8.31 9.26
N ALA A 121 -0.28 7.00 9.38
CA ALA A 121 -1.30 6.02 9.74
C ALA A 121 -1.73 6.11 11.22
N ASN A 122 -0.99 6.85 12.06
CA ASN A 122 -1.16 6.89 13.51
C ASN A 122 -1.18 5.47 14.14
N ILE A 123 -0.18 4.65 13.77
CA ILE A 123 -0.03 3.27 14.25
C ILE A 123 1.30 3.07 14.97
N PRO A 124 1.41 2.06 15.85
CA PRO A 124 2.69 1.69 16.43
C PRO A 124 3.71 1.31 15.34
N ARG A 125 4.94 1.79 15.48
CA ARG A 125 6.03 1.45 14.56
C ARG A 125 6.29 -0.06 14.50
N SER A 126 5.94 -0.80 15.55
CA SER A 126 6.04 -2.27 15.64
C SER A 126 5.12 -3.01 14.67
N ASN A 127 4.07 -2.38 14.16
CA ASN A 127 3.22 -2.99 13.13
C ASN A 127 3.90 -3.00 11.75
N LEU A 128 5.03 -2.30 11.62
CA LEU A 128 5.76 -2.15 10.38
C LEU A 128 7.08 -2.91 10.44
N THR A 129 7.39 -3.64 9.38
CA THR A 129 8.69 -4.30 9.20
C THR A 129 9.49 -3.63 8.09
N THR A 130 10.80 -3.80 8.10
CA THR A 130 11.71 -3.15 7.16
C THR A 130 12.81 -4.08 6.74
N GLN A 131 13.12 -4.11 5.44
CA GLN A 131 14.19 -4.93 4.89
C GLN A 131 15.10 -4.08 3.98
N GLY A 132 16.41 -4.22 4.14
CA GLY A 132 17.40 -3.70 3.20
C GLY A 132 17.80 -4.78 2.22
N LEU A 133 17.25 -4.74 1.02
CA LEU A 133 17.46 -5.77 0.02
C LEU A 133 18.58 -5.43 -0.98
N GLY A 134 19.14 -4.22 -0.87
CA GLY A 134 20.22 -3.75 -1.73
C GLY A 134 19.92 -3.96 -3.21
N LYS A 135 20.88 -4.55 -3.93
CA LYS A 135 20.82 -4.79 -5.38
C LYS A 135 20.28 -6.17 -5.77
N LYS A 136 19.81 -6.98 -4.82
CA LYS A 136 19.51 -8.41 -5.00
C LYS A 136 18.28 -8.69 -5.85
N TYR A 137 17.28 -7.80 -5.81
CA TYR A 137 15.99 -8.00 -6.48
C TYR A 137 15.66 -6.81 -7.41
N PRO A 138 16.33 -6.72 -8.58
CA PRO A 138 16.01 -5.72 -9.58
C PRO A 138 14.63 -6.01 -10.21
N VAL A 139 13.90 -4.96 -10.54
CA VAL A 139 12.62 -5.01 -11.28
C VAL A 139 12.77 -4.58 -12.73
N ALA A 140 13.93 -4.00 -13.07
CA ALA A 140 14.27 -3.56 -14.41
C ALA A 140 15.75 -3.80 -14.72
N SER A 141 16.12 -3.71 -16.00
CA SER A 141 17.50 -3.92 -16.42
C SER A 141 18.44 -2.88 -15.83
N ASN A 142 19.51 -3.33 -15.17
CA ASN A 142 20.57 -2.44 -14.69
C ASN A 142 21.48 -1.90 -15.82
N ALA A 143 21.33 -2.41 -17.05
CA ALA A 143 22.10 -1.95 -18.20
C ALA A 143 21.72 -0.51 -18.62
N THR A 144 20.46 -0.09 -18.40
CA THR A 144 19.98 1.24 -18.82
C THR A 144 19.88 2.19 -17.63
N ALA A 145 20.05 3.49 -17.89
CA ALA A 145 19.88 4.51 -16.85
C ALA A 145 18.46 4.53 -16.28
N GLN A 146 17.47 4.30 -17.14
CA GLN A 146 16.06 4.17 -16.76
C GLN A 146 15.84 2.97 -15.83
N GLY A 147 16.28 1.78 -16.21
CA GLY A 147 16.05 0.58 -15.38
C GLY A 147 16.78 0.65 -14.05
N ARG A 148 17.96 1.28 -13.98
CA ARG A 148 18.60 1.60 -12.70
C ARG A 148 17.76 2.55 -11.84
N ALA A 149 17.11 3.55 -12.44
CA ALA A 149 16.23 4.45 -11.72
C ALA A 149 14.98 3.74 -11.16
N GLU A 150 14.44 2.76 -11.88
CA GLU A 150 13.34 1.91 -11.42
C GLU A 150 13.76 0.96 -10.29
N ASN A 151 15.00 0.45 -10.34
CA ASN A 151 15.55 -0.41 -9.28
C ASN A 151 15.78 0.34 -7.97
N ARG A 152 16.16 1.62 -8.02
CA ARG A 152 16.30 2.48 -6.83
C ARG A 152 14.91 2.88 -6.31
N ARG A 153 14.35 2.07 -5.41
CA ARG A 153 12.99 2.25 -4.86
C ARG A 153 12.90 1.79 -3.41
N VAL A 154 11.84 2.23 -2.74
CA VAL A 154 11.32 1.55 -1.54
C VAL A 154 9.95 0.98 -1.91
N ALA A 155 9.76 -0.32 -1.76
CA ALA A 155 8.47 -0.96 -1.97
C ALA A 155 7.69 -1.00 -0.66
N VAL A 156 6.46 -0.51 -0.67
CA VAL A 156 5.49 -0.76 0.41
C VAL A 156 4.77 -2.05 0.07
N VAL A 157 4.79 -3.01 0.98
CA VAL A 157 4.18 -4.33 0.82
C VAL A 157 3.14 -4.54 1.92
N ILE A 158 1.93 -4.88 1.52
CA ILE A 158 0.82 -5.22 2.39
C ILE A 158 0.51 -6.69 2.13
N SER A 159 0.99 -7.53 3.04
CA SER A 159 0.74 -8.97 3.02
C SER A 159 -0.42 -9.32 3.94
N THR A 160 -0.95 -10.52 3.81
CA THR A 160 -1.92 -11.02 4.81
C THR A 160 -1.30 -11.11 6.19
N PRO A 161 -2.05 -10.72 7.24
CA PRO A 161 -1.68 -11.04 8.62
C PRO A 161 -1.59 -12.55 8.85
#